data_AF-A0A1I7GLA6-F1
#
_entry.id   AF-A0A1I7GLA6-F1
#
_cell.length_a   1.000
_cell.length_b   1.000
_cell.length_c   1.000
_cell.angle_alpha   90.00
_cell.angle_beta   90.00
_cell.angle_gamma   90.00
#
_symmetry.space_group_name_H-M   'P 1'
#
loop_
_entity.id
_entity.type
_entity.pdbx_description
1 polymer ?
#
loop_
_entity_poly.entity_id
_entity_poly.type
_entity_poly.pdbx_seq_one_letter_code
_entity_poly.pdbx_strand_id
1 'polypeptide(L)'
;MSKSENQKPTNFKFVFQTGANRTLRNYNFKKALEVILNSESDRECIKIVFLDTGNVWAYSKSAVNAFLNGELLYEELEERYQCDNVYRNTETVIAENRTSYYPGNLWCKKEDHLVLVDDDDYIITEYSNLFEVVN
;
A
#
# COMPACT_ATOMS: atom_id res chain seq x y z
N MET A 1 -2.42 -19.29 -2.70
CA MET A 1 -0.99 -19.46 -2.33
C MET A 1 -0.90 -19.40 -0.80
N SER A 2 0.02 -20.12 -0.17
CA SER A 2 -0.08 -20.55 1.24
C SER A 2 0.77 -19.69 2.19
N LYS A 3 0.42 -19.70 3.49
CA LYS A 3 1.17 -19.36 4.75
C LYS A 3 2.71 -19.19 4.70
N SER A 4 3.40 -19.73 3.70
CA SER A 4 4.85 -19.70 3.52
C SER A 4 5.45 -18.33 3.16
N GLU A 5 4.74 -17.44 2.46
CA GLU A 5 5.35 -16.20 1.96
C GLU A 5 5.60 -15.16 3.05
N ASN A 6 4.68 -14.99 4.00
CA ASN A 6 4.88 -14.14 5.19
C ASN A 6 6.09 -14.57 6.03
N GLN A 7 6.45 -15.85 6.04
CA GLN A 7 7.51 -16.39 6.89
C GLN A 7 8.90 -16.40 6.21
N LYS A 8 8.95 -16.27 4.89
CA LYS A 8 10.20 -16.29 4.13
C LYS A 8 10.95 -14.95 4.31
N PRO A 9 12.27 -14.99 4.60
CA PRO A 9 13.09 -13.79 4.53
C PRO A 9 13.12 -13.21 3.10
N THR A 10 12.84 -11.92 3.00
CA THR A 10 12.67 -11.14 1.77
C THR A 10 13.30 -9.74 1.97
N ASN A 11 13.57 -9.06 0.87
CA ASN A 11 14.01 -7.67 0.86
C ASN A 11 12.84 -6.71 0.55
N PHE A 12 12.67 -5.67 1.38
CA PHE A 12 11.59 -4.69 1.26
C PHE A 12 12.13 -3.28 1.12
N LYS A 13 11.49 -2.46 0.28
CA LYS A 13 11.62 -0.99 0.29
C LYS A 13 10.30 -0.38 0.72
N PHE A 14 10.32 0.34 1.84
CA PHE A 14 9.21 1.16 2.31
C PHE A 14 9.39 2.58 1.78
N VAL A 15 8.34 3.14 1.19
CA VAL A 15 8.29 4.49 0.63
C VAL A 15 7.34 5.31 1.48
N PHE A 16 7.81 6.49 1.89
CA PHE A 16 7.09 7.40 2.77
C PHE A 16 6.56 8.60 2.00
N GLN A 17 5.51 9.24 2.51
CA GLN A 17 4.87 10.40 1.87
C GLN A 17 5.82 11.53 1.48
N THR A 18 6.91 11.68 2.23
CA THR A 18 7.97 12.67 1.96
C THR A 18 8.90 12.33 0.78
N GLY A 19 8.74 11.16 0.15
CA GLY A 19 9.67 10.60 -0.84
C GLY A 19 10.90 9.92 -0.21
N ALA A 20 11.08 10.01 1.11
CA ALA A 20 12.06 9.21 1.81
C ALA A 20 11.74 7.71 1.66
N ASN A 21 12.78 6.88 1.68
CA ASN A 21 12.61 5.43 1.64
C ASN A 21 13.51 4.73 2.66
N ARG A 22 13.07 3.55 3.09
CA ARG A 22 13.80 2.67 4.00
C ARG A 22 13.84 1.28 3.42
N THR A 23 15.03 0.72 3.28
CA THR A 23 15.21 -0.66 2.81
C THR A 23 15.50 -1.58 3.99
N LEU A 24 14.74 -2.65 4.12
CA LEU A 24 14.97 -3.73 5.08
C LEU A 24 15.34 -5.01 4.31
N ARG A 25 16.44 -5.67 4.67
CA ARG A 25 16.94 -6.84 3.96
C ARG A 25 16.90 -8.09 4.82
N ASN A 26 16.53 -9.23 4.23
CA ASN A 26 16.40 -10.52 4.91
C ASN A 26 15.44 -10.48 6.11
N TYR A 27 14.32 -9.78 5.98
CA TYR A 27 13.24 -9.77 6.98
C TYR A 27 12.10 -10.66 6.52
N ASN A 28 11.38 -11.28 7.46
CA ASN A 28 10.04 -11.78 7.14
C ASN A 28 9.05 -10.60 7.15
N PHE A 29 7.89 -10.75 6.53
CA PHE A 29 6.98 -9.63 6.30
C PHE A 29 6.47 -9.03 7.61
N LYS A 30 6.02 -9.86 8.56
CA LYS A 30 5.59 -9.42 9.89
C LYS A 30 6.64 -8.56 10.61
N LYS A 31 7.90 -9.03 10.69
CA LYS A 31 8.99 -8.30 11.36
C LYS A 31 9.33 -6.99 10.64
N ALA A 32 9.25 -6.97 9.31
CA ALA A 32 9.49 -5.75 8.53
C ALA A 32 8.45 -4.67 8.89
N LEU A 33 7.17 -5.05 8.97
CA LEU A 33 6.08 -4.15 9.39
C LEU A 33 6.27 -3.65 10.82
N GLU A 34 6.60 -4.54 11.77
CA GLU A 34 6.87 -4.15 13.17
C GLU A 34 8.01 -3.11 13.27
N VAL A 35 9.08 -3.25 12.49
CA VAL A 35 10.19 -2.26 12.46
C VAL A 35 9.74 -0.90 11.93
N ILE A 36 8.88 -0.88 10.91
CA ILE A 36 8.40 0.35 10.29
C ILE A 36 7.39 1.04 11.21
N LEU A 37 6.45 0.29 11.77
CA LEU A 37 5.43 0.80 12.67
C LEU A 37 6.02 1.38 13.96
N ASN A 38 7.06 0.74 14.51
CA ASN A 38 7.74 1.19 15.72
C ASN A 38 8.85 2.22 15.47
N SER A 39 9.09 2.63 14.22
CA SER A 39 10.07 3.69 13.97
C SER A 39 9.47 5.05 14.35
N GLU A 40 10.24 5.88 15.06
CA GLU A 40 9.86 7.26 15.45
C GLU A 40 9.84 8.23 14.25
N SER A 41 9.39 7.76 13.10
CA SER A 41 9.24 8.57 11.90
C SER A 41 7.87 9.24 11.95
N ASP A 42 7.85 10.58 12.03
CA ASP A 42 6.65 11.39 11.77
C ASP A 42 6.08 11.23 10.34
N ARG A 43 6.74 10.41 9.51
CA ARG A 43 6.42 10.21 8.10
C ARG A 43 5.57 8.97 7.95
N GLU A 44 4.42 9.14 7.31
CA GLU A 44 3.52 8.06 6.96
C GLU A 44 4.10 7.22 5.80
N CYS A 45 4.16 5.91 5.99
CA CYS A 45 4.48 4.97 4.92
C CYS A 45 3.27 4.85 4.00
N ILE A 46 3.49 4.87 2.69
CA ILE A 46 2.40 4.86 1.70
C ILE A 46 2.51 3.70 0.70
N LYS A 47 3.67 3.06 0.62
CA LYS A 47 3.93 1.98 -0.34
C LYS A 47 5.04 1.05 0.16
N ILE A 48 4.86 -0.23 -0.09
CA ILE A 48 5.84 -1.29 0.15
C ILE A 48 6.22 -1.88 -1.21
N VAL A 49 7.51 -2.06 -1.46
CA VAL A 49 8.03 -2.78 -2.64
C VAL A 49 8.78 -4.01 -2.18
N PHE A 50 8.37 -5.18 -2.65
CA PHE A 50 9.02 -6.46 -2.44
C PHE A 50 10.14 -6.56 -3.47
N LEU A 51 11.38 -6.26 -3.07
CA LEU A 51 12.49 -6.10 -4.02
C LEU A 51 12.87 -7.39 -4.75
N ASP A 52 12.52 -8.54 -4.18
CA ASP A 52 12.86 -9.84 -4.77
C ASP A 52 11.88 -10.26 -5.88
N THR A 53 10.63 -9.77 -5.84
CA THR A 53 9.59 -10.09 -6.84
C THR A 53 9.20 -8.90 -7.71
N GLY A 54 9.48 -7.67 -7.25
CA GLY A 54 8.96 -6.44 -7.83
C GLY A 54 7.53 -6.11 -7.41
N ASN A 55 6.87 -6.95 -6.58
CA ASN A 55 5.50 -6.71 -6.16
C ASN A 55 5.40 -5.39 -5.39
N VAL A 56 4.34 -4.63 -5.66
CA VAL A 56 4.05 -3.35 -5.01
C VAL A 56 2.76 -3.47 -4.22
N TRP A 57 2.79 -3.05 -2.97
CA TRP A 57 1.62 -2.96 -2.12
C TRP A 57 1.42 -1.51 -1.68
N ALA A 58 0.19 -1.01 -1.68
CA ALA A 58 -0.14 0.18 -0.92
C ALA A 58 -0.05 -0.10 0.58
N TYR A 59 0.25 0.94 1.36
CA TYR A 59 0.33 0.83 2.81
C TYR A 59 -0.91 1.44 3.45
N SER A 60 -1.62 0.65 4.26
CA SER A 60 -2.63 1.14 5.21
C SER A 60 -2.19 0.79 6.64
N LYS A 61 -2.06 1.80 7.50
CA LYS A 61 -1.60 1.61 8.89
C LYS A 61 -2.60 0.77 9.70
N SER A 62 -3.89 0.98 9.50
CA SER A 62 -4.95 0.24 10.18
C SER A 62 -4.95 -1.23 9.76
N ALA A 63 -4.83 -1.53 8.46
CA ALA A 63 -4.78 -2.89 7.95
C ALA A 63 -3.51 -3.63 8.41
N VAL A 64 -2.37 -2.92 8.45
CA VAL A 64 -1.14 -3.44 9.04
C VAL A 64 -1.32 -3.77 10.52
N ASN A 65 -1.94 -2.89 11.31
CA ASN A 65 -2.22 -3.17 12.72
C ASN A 65 -3.15 -4.39 12.89
N ALA A 66 -4.22 -4.48 12.10
CA ALA A 66 -5.14 -5.62 12.11
C ALA A 66 -4.41 -6.94 11.81
N PHE A 67 -3.52 -6.94 10.81
CA PHE A 67 -2.70 -8.10 10.49
C PHE A 67 -1.72 -8.47 11.61
N LEU A 68 -1.04 -7.49 12.22
CA LEU A 68 -0.10 -7.75 13.32
C LEU A 68 -0.81 -8.33 14.55
N ASN A 69 -2.06 -7.91 14.79
CA ASN A 69 -2.94 -8.40 15.85
C ASN A 69 -3.61 -9.75 15.53
N GLY A 70 -3.51 -10.24 14.28
CA GLY A 70 -4.14 -11.49 13.84
C GLY A 70 -5.63 -11.37 13.50
N GLU A 71 -6.13 -10.14 13.32
CA GLU A 71 -7.51 -9.82 12.92
C GLU A 71 -7.68 -9.86 11.39
N LEU A 72 -6.58 -9.78 10.65
CA LEU A 72 -6.53 -9.83 9.19
C LEU A 72 -5.45 -10.83 8.74
N LEU A 73 -5.74 -11.66 7.75
CA LEU A 73 -4.79 -12.63 7.20
C LEU A 73 -3.86 -11.98 6.17
N TYR A 74 -2.73 -12.65 5.89
CA TYR A 74 -1.77 -12.17 4.89
C TYR A 74 -2.40 -12.13 3.50
N GLU A 75 -3.16 -13.16 3.15
CA GLU A 75 -3.83 -13.30 1.86
C GLU A 75 -4.88 -12.19 1.65
N GLU A 76 -5.57 -11.77 2.71
CA GLU A 76 -6.53 -10.66 2.66
C GLU A 76 -5.83 -9.30 2.48
N LEU A 77 -4.67 -9.10 3.11
CA LEU A 77 -3.83 -7.93 2.85
C LEU A 77 -3.33 -7.91 1.40
N GLU A 78 -2.85 -9.05 0.90
CA GLU A 78 -2.34 -9.19 -0.45
C GLU A 78 -3.42 -8.83 -1.47
N GLU A 79 -4.60 -9.45 -1.38
CA GLU A 79 -5.72 -9.20 -2.28
C GLU A 79 -6.15 -7.73 -2.29
N ARG A 80 -6.18 -7.09 -1.11
CA ARG A 80 -6.64 -5.71 -0.97
C ARG A 80 -5.61 -4.69 -1.44
N TYR A 81 -4.32 -4.89 -1.08
CA TYR A 81 -3.31 -3.85 -1.20
C TYR A 81 -2.25 -4.10 -2.28
N GLN A 82 -2.14 -5.31 -2.82
CA GLN A 82 -1.27 -5.55 -3.98
C GLN A 82 -1.80 -4.81 -5.21
N CYS A 83 -0.88 -4.15 -5.91
CA CYS A 83 -1.16 -3.32 -7.06
C CYS A 83 0.04 -3.28 -8.01
N ASP A 84 -0.20 -2.85 -9.25
CA ASP A 84 0.87 -2.59 -10.22
C ASP A 84 1.73 -1.40 -9.77
N ASN A 85 1.06 -0.40 -9.20
CA ASN A 85 1.71 0.74 -8.57
C ASN A 85 0.73 1.51 -7.67
N VAL A 86 1.28 2.38 -6.84
CA VAL A 86 0.49 3.33 -6.04
C VAL A 86 0.54 4.69 -6.71
N TYR A 87 -0.63 5.30 -6.86
CA TYR A 87 -0.82 6.62 -7.44
C TYR A 87 -1.39 7.57 -6.41
N ARG A 88 -1.21 8.86 -6.65
CA ARG A 88 -1.81 9.94 -5.89
C ARG A 88 -2.52 10.88 -6.85
N ASN A 89 -3.76 11.25 -6.53
CA ASN A 89 -4.46 12.25 -7.33
C ASN A 89 -3.94 13.66 -7.01
N THR A 90 -3.67 14.44 -8.06
CA THR A 90 -3.22 15.84 -7.98
C THR A 90 -4.38 16.83 -8.04
N GLU A 91 -5.54 16.36 -8.51
CA GLU A 91 -6.79 17.10 -8.62
C GLU A 91 -7.94 16.32 -7.97
N THR A 92 -9.09 16.97 -7.78
CA THR A 92 -10.28 16.29 -7.24
C THR A 92 -10.77 15.22 -8.22
N VAL A 93 -10.93 14.00 -7.72
CA VAL A 93 -11.47 12.86 -8.48
C VAL A 93 -12.94 12.68 -8.12
N ILE A 94 -13.79 12.56 -9.12
CA ILE A 94 -15.19 12.15 -8.94
C ILE A 94 -15.26 10.67 -9.29
N ALA A 95 -15.44 9.82 -8.28
CA ALA A 95 -15.54 8.38 -8.48
C ALA A 95 -16.91 7.98 -9.05
N GLU A 96 -17.04 6.70 -9.43
CA GLU A 96 -18.27 6.16 -10.05
C GLU A 96 -19.53 6.36 -9.18
N ASN A 97 -19.39 6.30 -7.85
CA ASN A 97 -20.46 6.56 -6.90
C ASN A 97 -20.82 8.06 -6.74
N ARG A 98 -20.20 8.95 -7.54
CA ARG A 98 -20.33 10.41 -7.47
C ARG A 98 -19.75 11.05 -6.21
N THR A 99 -19.02 10.30 -5.41
CA THR A 99 -18.26 10.85 -4.28
C THR A 99 -17.01 11.55 -4.82
N SER A 100 -16.70 12.71 -4.22
CA SER A 100 -15.53 13.52 -4.58
C SER A 100 -14.40 13.27 -3.61
N TYR A 101 -13.20 13.00 -4.14
CA TYR A 101 -11.98 12.78 -3.39
C TYR A 101 -10.98 13.89 -3.70
N TYR A 102 -10.65 14.69 -2.69
CA TYR A 102 -9.73 15.82 -2.82
C TYR A 102 -8.31 15.37 -3.20
N PRO A 103 -7.47 16.27 -3.73
CA PRO A 103 -6.07 15.99 -4.02
C PRO A 103 -5.35 15.35 -2.83
N GLY A 104 -4.49 14.36 -3.12
CA GLY A 104 -3.64 13.72 -2.12
C GLY A 104 -4.10 12.34 -1.67
N ASN A 105 -5.26 11.84 -2.08
CA ASN A 105 -5.67 10.46 -1.80
C ASN A 105 -4.78 9.46 -2.55
N LEU A 106 -4.60 8.28 -1.96
CA LEU A 106 -3.79 7.21 -2.53
C LEU A 106 -4.67 6.19 -3.25
N TRP A 107 -4.17 5.67 -4.37
CA TRP A 107 -4.91 4.76 -5.23
C TRP A 107 -4.01 3.59 -5.66
N CYS A 108 -4.49 2.37 -5.48
CA CYS A 108 -3.90 1.15 -5.99
C CYS A 108 -4.28 1.00 -7.47
N LYS A 109 -3.30 0.94 -8.37
CA LYS A 109 -3.57 0.53 -9.75
C LYS A 109 -3.71 -0.98 -9.85
N LYS A 110 -4.84 -1.42 -10.38
CA LYS A 110 -5.12 -2.81 -10.70
C LYS A 110 -5.49 -2.86 -12.18
N GLU A 111 -4.56 -3.35 -13.01
CA GLU A 111 -4.73 -3.47 -14.46
C GLU A 111 -5.11 -2.12 -15.11
N ASP A 112 -6.38 -1.96 -15.44
CA ASP A 112 -6.99 -0.85 -16.18
C ASP A 112 -7.71 0.17 -15.27
N HIS A 113 -7.82 -0.08 -13.97
CA HIS A 113 -8.51 0.80 -13.02
C HIS A 113 -7.68 1.13 -11.78
N LEU A 114 -8.15 2.12 -11.03
CA LEU A 114 -7.61 2.59 -9.77
C LEU A 114 -8.61 2.31 -8.66
N VAL A 115 -8.13 1.70 -7.58
CA VAL A 115 -8.91 1.45 -6.35
C VAL A 115 -8.41 2.39 -5.26
N LEU A 116 -9.30 3.13 -4.61
CA LEU A 116 -8.94 3.99 -3.49
C LEU A 116 -8.32 3.15 -2.36
N VAL A 117 -7.21 3.63 -1.80
CA VAL A 117 -6.61 3.04 -0.59
C VAL A 117 -7.35 3.63 0.60
N ASP A 118 -8.47 3.00 0.94
CA ASP A 118 -9.35 3.38 2.04
C ASP A 118 -9.78 2.12 2.81
N ASP A 119 -10.03 2.28 4.11
CA ASP A 119 -10.34 1.18 5.01
C ASP A 119 -11.82 0.81 5.01
N ASP A 120 -12.69 1.76 4.66
CA ASP A 120 -14.14 1.67 4.79
C ASP A 120 -14.83 1.41 3.44
N ASP A 121 -14.36 2.06 2.37
CA ASP A 121 -15.04 2.03 1.08
C ASP A 121 -14.21 1.36 -0.03
N TYR A 122 -14.87 0.53 -0.84
CA TYR A 122 -14.32 -0.01 -2.09
C TYR A 122 -14.70 0.89 -3.27
N ILE A 123 -13.80 1.79 -3.63
CA ILE A 123 -14.05 2.85 -4.63
C ILE A 123 -13.15 2.65 -5.83
N ILE A 124 -13.75 2.63 -7.02
CA ILE A 124 -13.05 2.48 -8.29
C ILE A 124 -13.14 3.77 -9.11
N THR A 125 -12.09 4.04 -9.87
CA THR A 125 -12.07 5.06 -10.92
C THR A 125 -11.12 4.64 -12.06
N GLU A 126 -11.28 5.24 -13.23
CA GLU A 126 -10.38 5.01 -14.36
C GLU A 126 -9.05 5.76 -14.18
N TYR A 127 -7.97 5.18 -14.69
CA TYR A 127 -6.69 5.87 -14.76
C TYR A 127 -6.76 7.06 -15.72
N SER A 128 -6.27 8.22 -15.27
CA SER A 128 -6.25 9.46 -16.06
C SER A 128 -5.02 10.31 -15.73
N ASN A 129 -4.88 11.46 -16.40
CA ASN A 129 -3.81 12.42 -16.15
C ASN A 129 -3.90 13.13 -14.79
N LEU A 130 -4.96 12.90 -14.01
CA LEU A 130 -5.13 13.43 -12.65
C LEU A 130 -4.29 12.66 -11.62
N PHE A 131 -3.59 11.61 -12.03
CA PHE A 131 -2.87 10.69 -11.14
C PHE A 131 -1.38 10.64 -11.43
N GLU A 132 -0.59 10.84 -10.40
CA GLU A 132 0.87 10.72 -10.44
C GLU A 132 1.34 9.49 -9.66
N VAL A 133 2.37 8.83 -10.18
CA VAL A 133 2.96 7.66 -9.53
C VAL A 133 3.73 8.09 -8.27
N VAL A 134 3.58 7.30 -7.21
CA VAL A 134 4.33 7.47 -5.96
C VAL A 134 5.69 6.76 -6.06
N ASN A 135 6.78 7.53 -5.86
CA ASN A 135 8.18 7.08 -5.98
C ASN A 135 8.93 6.99 -4.65
#